data_AF-A0A815NQL2-F1
#
_entry.id   AF-A0A815NQL2-F1
#
_cell.length_a   1.000
_cell.length_b   1.000
_cell.length_c   1.000
_cell.angle_alpha   90.00
_cell.angle_beta   90.00
_cell.angle_gamma   90.00
#
_symmetry.space_group_name_H-M   'P 1'
#
loop_
_entity.id
_entity.type
_entity.pdbx_description
1 polymer ?
#
loop_
_entity_poly.entity_id
_entity_poly.type
_entity_poly.pdbx_seq_one_letter_code
_entity_poly.pdbx_strand_id
1 'polypeptide(L)'
;MGRPSSKSSIVSQFADKLSPNEYKCKLCSKTYHCGTGTNANIRRHLANAHGKTNLYSKSQVPRNPDSIAPEKKRKFDDAAIKAIILDSHSFGDFRRAGMQSFLQVAMPGYKGPTARTVQRNLKALIQQLKKI
;
A
#
# COMPACT_ATOMS: atom_id res chain seq x y z
N MET A 1 -1.14 -11.33 -29.85
CA MET A 1 -0.40 -10.04 -29.91
C MET A 1 -0.10 -9.58 -28.49
N GLY A 2 1.11 -9.79 -27.99
CA GLY A 2 1.52 -9.48 -26.62
C GLY A 2 1.87 -8.00 -26.45
N ARG A 3 1.36 -7.36 -25.40
CA ARG A 3 1.58 -5.96 -25.07
C ARG A 3 3.08 -5.71 -24.77
N PRO A 4 3.79 -4.83 -25.49
CA PRO A 4 5.18 -4.52 -25.18
C PRO A 4 5.22 -3.73 -23.86
N SER A 5 5.64 -4.40 -22.78
CA SER A 5 5.76 -3.79 -21.45
C SER A 5 7.04 -2.95 -21.38
N SER A 6 6.99 -1.77 -21.99
CA SER A 6 8.02 -0.74 -21.81
C SER A 6 7.82 -0.09 -20.44
N LYS A 7 8.37 -0.73 -19.41
CA LYS A 7 8.85 -0.05 -18.21
C LYS A 7 10.21 -0.63 -17.91
N SER A 8 11.25 0.07 -18.35
CA SER A 8 12.62 -0.11 -17.90
C SER A 8 12.62 -0.11 -16.37
N SER A 9 12.50 -1.31 -15.80
CA SER A 9 12.57 -1.50 -14.36
C SER A 9 14.03 -1.28 -14.01
N ILE A 10 14.33 -0.43 -13.02
CA ILE A 10 15.70 -0.23 -12.52
C ILE A 10 16.34 -1.60 -12.16
N VAL A 11 15.51 -2.59 -11.81
CA VAL A 11 15.91 -4.00 -11.63
C VAL A 11 16.64 -4.57 -12.85
N SER A 12 16.23 -4.27 -14.09
CA SER A 12 16.86 -4.77 -15.32
C SER A 12 18.29 -4.25 -15.54
N GLN A 13 18.67 -3.14 -14.90
CA GLN A 13 20.04 -2.63 -14.92
C GLN A 13 20.98 -3.50 -14.08
N PHE A 14 20.47 -4.09 -12.98
CA PHE A 14 21.28 -4.84 -12.01
C PHE A 14 20.99 -6.35 -11.98
N ALA A 15 19.95 -6.80 -12.68
CA ALA A 15 19.56 -8.19 -12.74
C ALA A 15 19.00 -8.55 -14.13
N ASP A 16 19.38 -9.72 -14.63
CA ASP A 16 18.81 -10.31 -15.84
C ASP A 16 17.60 -11.16 -15.50
N LYS A 17 16.55 -11.06 -16.31
CA LYS A 17 15.36 -11.91 -16.19
C LYS A 17 15.59 -13.19 -16.98
N LEU A 18 15.71 -14.33 -16.29
CA LEU A 18 15.87 -15.65 -16.91
C LEU A 18 14.51 -16.23 -17.31
N SER A 19 13.53 -16.13 -16.40
CA SER A 19 12.19 -16.70 -16.54
C SER A 19 11.14 -15.72 -16.03
N PRO A 20 9.82 -15.93 -16.25
CA PRO A 20 8.76 -15.06 -15.75
C PRO A 20 8.89 -14.74 -14.25
N ASN A 21 9.38 -15.71 -13.49
CA ASN A 21 9.51 -15.70 -12.03
C ASN A 21 10.96 -15.84 -11.56
N GLU A 22 11.97 -15.72 -12.43
CA GLU A 22 13.37 -15.94 -12.04
C GLU A 22 14.29 -14.84 -12.54
N TYR A 23 15.12 -14.33 -11.64
CA TYR A 23 16.06 -13.24 -11.90
C TYR A 23 17.46 -13.62 -11.45
N LYS A 24 18.47 -13.29 -12.26
CA LYS A 24 19.89 -13.45 -11.94
C LYS A 24 20.50 -12.09 -11.66
N CYS A 25 21.15 -11.93 -10.51
CA CYS A 25 21.87 -10.70 -10.18
C CYS A 25 23.15 -10.58 -11.03
N LYS A 26 23.41 -9.42 -11.64
CA LYS A 26 24.64 -9.16 -12.39
C LYS A 26 25.86 -8.92 -11.51
N LEU A 27 25.66 -8.56 -10.24
CA LEU A 27 26.73 -8.17 -9.31
C LEU A 27 27.31 -9.37 -8.55
N CYS A 28 26.50 -10.40 -8.29
CA CYS A 28 26.94 -11.59 -7.56
C CYS A 28 26.57 -12.92 -8.25
N SER A 29 25.97 -12.87 -9.43
CA SER A 29 25.53 -14.04 -10.23
C SER A 29 24.53 -14.98 -9.54
N LYS A 30 24.02 -14.64 -8.36
CA LYS A 30 22.99 -15.42 -7.65
C LYS A 30 21.63 -15.31 -8.32
N THR A 31 20.91 -16.42 -8.36
CA THR A 31 19.55 -16.51 -8.89
C THR A 31 18.52 -16.38 -7.77
N TYR A 32 17.41 -15.72 -8.08
CA TYR A 32 16.32 -15.45 -7.14
C TYR A 32 14.98 -15.70 -7.81
N HIS A 33 14.17 -16.53 -7.17
CA HIS A 33 12.78 -16.72 -7.56
C HIS A 33 11.93 -15.56 -7.01
N CYS A 34 11.11 -14.94 -7.85
CA CYS A 34 10.17 -13.88 -7.48
C CYS A 34 8.75 -14.28 -7.90
N GLY A 35 7.75 -13.99 -7.08
CA GLY A 35 6.35 -14.29 -7.40
C GLY A 35 5.86 -13.52 -8.62
N THR A 36 4.82 -14.05 -9.28
CA THR A 36 4.28 -13.55 -10.54
C THR A 36 4.01 -12.03 -10.50
N GLY A 37 4.68 -11.28 -11.37
CA GLY A 37 4.53 -9.82 -11.47
C GLY A 37 5.20 -9.01 -10.35
N THR A 38 5.94 -9.65 -9.45
CA THR A 38 6.69 -8.98 -8.38
C THR A 38 8.19 -9.20 -8.53
N ASN A 39 8.99 -8.20 -8.15
CA ASN A 39 10.46 -8.28 -8.14
C ASN A 39 11.01 -8.11 -6.71
N ALA A 40 10.20 -8.41 -5.69
CA ALA A 40 10.49 -8.07 -4.30
C ALA A 40 11.78 -8.74 -3.79
N ASN A 41 11.99 -10.02 -4.14
CA ASN A 41 13.12 -10.79 -3.65
C ASN A 41 14.45 -10.30 -4.25
N ILE A 42 14.52 -10.11 -5.57
CA ILE A 42 15.73 -9.58 -6.22
C ILE A 42 16.01 -8.13 -5.80
N ARG A 43 14.97 -7.31 -5.58
CA ARG A 43 15.14 -5.93 -5.07
C ARG A 43 15.68 -5.90 -3.64
N ARG A 44 15.15 -6.76 -2.76
CA ARG A 44 15.66 -6.90 -1.38
C ARG A 44 17.10 -7.37 -1.38
N HIS A 45 17.44 -8.33 -2.24
CA HIS A 45 18.81 -8.78 -2.41
C HIS A 45 19.74 -7.62 -2.82
N LEU A 46 19.39 -6.88 -3.87
CA LEU A 46 20.21 -5.77 -4.35
C LEU A 46 20.35 -4.64 -3.31
N ALA A 47 19.31 -4.38 -2.50
CA ALA A 47 19.38 -3.42 -1.41
C ALA A 47 20.33 -3.88 -0.29
N ASN A 48 20.23 -5.14 0.13
CA ASN A 48 20.98 -5.65 1.29
C ASN A 48 22.43 -6.03 0.95
N ALA A 49 22.64 -6.70 -0.20
CA ALA A 49 23.95 -7.22 -0.58
C ALA A 49 24.79 -6.20 -1.34
N HIS A 50 24.14 -5.24 -2.01
CA HIS A 50 24.82 -4.31 -2.93
C HIS A 50 24.50 -2.83 -2.66
N GLY A 51 23.78 -2.52 -1.57
CA GLY A 51 23.45 -1.15 -1.19
C GLY A 51 22.59 -0.40 -2.22
N LYS A 52 21.98 -1.10 -3.19
CA LYS A 52 21.14 -0.49 -4.23
C LYS A 52 19.75 -0.24 -3.67
N THR A 53 19.60 0.83 -2.91
CA THR A 53 18.35 1.23 -2.24
C THR A 53 17.38 1.97 -3.17
N ASN A 54 17.89 2.57 -4.25
CA ASN A 54 17.11 3.35 -5.22
C ASN A 54 16.46 2.50 -6.34
N LEU A 55 16.04 1.27 -6.02
CA LEU A 55 15.40 0.35 -6.99
C LEU A 55 13.87 0.44 -6.98
N TYR A 56 13.32 1.36 -6.20
CA TYR A 56 11.94 1.80 -6.38
C TYR A 56 11.90 2.70 -7.60
N SER A 57 11.40 2.19 -8.74
CA SER A 57 10.49 3.05 -9.47
C SER A 57 9.41 3.41 -8.43
N LYS A 58 9.29 4.69 -8.09
CA LYS A 58 7.99 5.18 -7.63
C LYS A 58 7.06 4.77 -8.75
N SER A 59 6.39 3.63 -8.59
CA SER A 59 5.21 3.34 -9.38
C SER A 59 4.33 4.53 -9.08
N GLN A 60 4.37 5.53 -9.96
CA GLN A 60 3.17 6.22 -10.37
C GLN A 60 2.29 5.09 -10.92
N VAL A 61 1.69 4.33 -10.00
CA VAL A 61 0.37 3.76 -10.25
C VAL A 61 -0.39 4.97 -10.78
N PRO A 62 -0.97 4.90 -11.99
CA PRO A 62 -1.79 6.00 -12.46
C PRO A 62 -2.75 6.30 -11.30
N ARG A 63 -2.61 7.48 -10.69
CA ARG A 63 -3.49 7.91 -9.61
C ARG A 63 -4.86 7.82 -10.24
N ASN A 64 -5.66 6.85 -9.80
CA ASN A 64 -7.07 6.80 -10.14
C ASN A 64 -7.60 8.22 -9.86
N PRO A 65 -8.39 8.86 -10.73
CA PRO A 65 -8.88 10.22 -10.49
C PRO A 65 -9.54 10.41 -9.11
N ASP A 66 -9.97 9.33 -8.46
CA ASP A 66 -10.45 9.28 -7.07
C ASP A 66 -9.36 9.21 -5.97
N SER A 67 -8.09 9.45 -6.31
CA SER A 67 -6.97 9.34 -5.35
C SER A 67 -6.95 10.53 -4.40
N ILE A 68 -7.64 10.39 -3.26
CA ILE A 68 -7.71 11.42 -2.22
C ILE A 68 -6.33 11.79 -1.69
N ALA A 69 -6.09 13.09 -1.52
CA ALA A 69 -4.87 13.61 -0.91
C ALA A 69 -4.65 12.98 0.48
N PRO A 70 -3.44 12.50 0.80
CA PRO A 70 -3.16 11.79 2.04
C PRO A 70 -3.59 12.56 3.30
N GLU A 71 -3.46 13.90 3.32
CA GLU A 71 -3.90 14.70 4.47
C GLU A 71 -5.43 14.67 4.66
N LYS A 72 -6.20 14.76 3.57
CA LYS A 72 -7.67 14.75 3.64
C LYS A 72 -8.19 13.39 4.07
N LYS A 73 -7.58 12.31 3.56
CA LYS A 73 -7.91 10.95 3.97
C LYS A 73 -7.70 10.75 5.47
N ARG A 74 -6.58 11.23 6.02
CA ARG A 74 -6.29 11.11 7.46
C ARG A 74 -7.36 11.80 8.32
N LYS A 75 -7.77 13.02 7.95
CA LYS A 75 -8.84 13.74 8.66
C LYS A 75 -10.15 12.95 8.69
N PHE A 76 -10.51 12.31 7.59
CA PHE A 76 -11.71 11.48 7.51
C PHE A 76 -11.57 10.14 8.24
N ASP A 77 -10.38 9.52 8.22
CA ASP A 77 -10.10 8.32 9.01
C ASP A 77 -10.25 8.64 10.51
N ASP A 78 -9.69 9.77 10.97
CA ASP A 78 -9.76 10.21 12.37
C ASP A 78 -11.21 10.49 12.80
N ALA A 79 -12.00 11.18 11.97
CA ALA A 79 -13.41 11.42 12.24
C ALA A 79 -14.22 10.12 12.31
N ALA A 80 -13.99 9.19 11.38
CA ALA A 80 -14.67 7.91 11.39
C ALA A 80 -14.28 7.03 12.60
N ILE A 81 -13.02 7.08 13.03
CA ILE A 81 -12.58 6.38 14.25
C ILE A 81 -13.25 6.97 15.49
N LYS A 82 -13.37 8.31 15.59
CA LYS A 82 -14.09 8.96 16.68
C LYS A 82 -15.55 8.50 16.72
N ALA A 83 -16.23 8.41 15.58
CA ALA A 83 -17.60 7.93 15.52
C ALA A 83 -17.74 6.46 15.98
N ILE A 84 -16.78 5.60 15.63
CA ILE A 84 -16.76 4.21 16.13
C ILE A 84 -16.61 4.15 17.64
N ILE A 85 -15.75 5.00 18.21
CA ILE A 85 -15.40 4.95 19.63
C ILE A 85 -16.43 5.65 20.50
N LEU A 86 -16.83 6.88 20.14
CA LEU A 86 -17.70 7.74 20.94
C LEU A 86 -19.18 7.34 20.77
N ASP A 87 -19.60 7.11 19.54
CA ASP A 87 -21.00 6.82 19.22
C ASP A 87 -21.28 5.30 19.14
N SER A 88 -20.29 4.47 19.51
CA SER A 88 -20.36 3.01 19.49
C SER A 88 -20.75 2.43 18.12
N HIS A 89 -20.41 3.10 17.02
CA HIS A 89 -20.67 2.60 15.68
C HIS A 89 -19.95 1.28 15.41
N SER A 90 -20.60 0.39 14.65
CA SER A 90 -20.00 -0.88 14.28
C SER A 90 -18.87 -0.66 13.26
N PHE A 91 -17.81 -1.48 13.31
CA PHE A 91 -16.72 -1.40 12.34
C PHE A 91 -17.19 -1.54 10.88
N GLY A 92 -18.35 -2.18 10.67
CA GLY A 92 -18.95 -2.39 9.37
C GLY A 92 -19.82 -1.23 8.88
N ASP A 93 -20.20 -0.27 9.73
CA ASP A 93 -21.15 0.79 9.38
C ASP A 93 -20.66 1.61 8.18
N PHE A 94 -19.38 1.96 8.17
CA PHE A 94 -18.73 2.69 7.09
C PHE A 94 -18.72 1.94 5.75
N ARG A 95 -19.02 0.64 5.72
CA ARG A 95 -19.08 -0.19 4.50
C ARG A 95 -20.51 -0.48 4.04
N ARG A 96 -21.52 -0.10 4.81
CA ARG A 96 -22.93 -0.31 4.44
C ARG A 96 -23.30 0.59 3.26
N ALA A 97 -24.25 0.13 2.43
CA ALA A 97 -24.63 0.81 1.19
C ALA A 97 -25.03 2.27 1.42
N GLY A 98 -25.90 2.56 2.40
CA GLY A 98 -26.32 3.94 2.69
C GLY A 98 -25.18 4.84 3.15
N MET A 99 -24.29 4.34 4.01
CA MET A 99 -23.13 5.09 4.47
C MET A 99 -22.11 5.31 3.34
N GLN A 100 -21.89 4.31 2.47
CA GLN A 100 -21.05 4.46 1.29
C GLN A 100 -21.61 5.51 0.32
N SER A 101 -22.94 5.55 0.11
CA SER A 101 -23.58 6.61 -0.67
C SER A 101 -23.35 7.99 -0.06
N PHE A 102 -23.49 8.12 1.27
CA PHE A 102 -23.18 9.35 1.98
C PHE A 102 -21.71 9.77 1.80
N LEU A 103 -20.77 8.84 2.01
CA LEU A 103 -19.34 9.09 1.85
C LEU A 103 -18.96 9.43 0.42
N GLN A 104 -19.61 8.86 -0.59
CA GLN A 104 -19.37 9.18 -2.00
C GLN A 104 -19.75 10.65 -2.30
N VAL A 105 -20.81 11.17 -1.67
CA VAL A 105 -21.22 12.58 -1.79
C VAL A 105 -20.29 13.49 -0.99
N ALA A 106 -19.95 13.09 0.25
CA ALA A 106 -19.11 13.90 1.14
C ALA A 106 -17.63 13.94 0.71
N MET A 107 -17.09 12.82 0.23
CA MET A 107 -15.72 12.65 -0.24
C MET A 107 -15.63 11.51 -1.26
N PRO A 108 -15.72 11.83 -2.57
CA PRO A 108 -15.55 10.84 -3.63
C PRO A 108 -14.24 10.06 -3.50
N GLY A 109 -14.35 8.73 -3.59
CA GLY A 109 -13.20 7.82 -3.46
C GLY A 109 -12.86 7.37 -2.04
N TYR A 110 -13.51 7.92 -1.01
CA TYR A 110 -13.27 7.52 0.37
C TYR A 110 -14.22 6.40 0.78
N LYS A 111 -13.65 5.27 1.20
CA LYS A 111 -14.43 4.07 1.55
C LYS A 111 -14.50 3.81 3.06
N GLY A 112 -14.15 4.80 3.88
CA GLY A 112 -14.03 4.63 5.33
C GLY A 112 -12.68 4.09 5.79
N PRO A 113 -12.44 4.08 7.11
CA PRO A 113 -11.21 3.58 7.68
C PRO A 113 -11.15 2.05 7.55
N THR A 114 -9.95 1.50 7.37
CA THR A 114 -9.77 0.05 7.34
C THR A 114 -9.73 -0.51 8.76
N ALA A 115 -10.15 -1.77 8.97
CA ALA A 115 -10.08 -2.43 10.27
C ALA A 115 -8.67 -2.34 10.89
N ARG A 116 -7.61 -2.49 10.09
CA ARG A 116 -6.22 -2.32 10.53
C ARG A 116 -5.92 -0.91 11.03
N THR A 117 -6.47 0.11 10.37
CA THR A 117 -6.31 1.51 10.77
C THR A 117 -7.04 1.78 12.08
N VAL A 118 -8.27 1.29 12.21
CA VAL A 118 -9.05 1.40 13.44
C VAL A 118 -8.35 0.69 14.60
N GLN A 119 -7.93 -0.57 14.43
CA GLN A 119 -7.22 -1.34 15.45
C GLN A 119 -5.91 -0.68 15.90
N ARG A 120 -5.12 -0.14 14.97
CA ARG A 120 -3.87 0.56 15.30
C ARG A 120 -4.13 1.78 16.19
N ASN A 121 -5.13 2.59 15.84
CA ASN A 121 -5.46 3.79 16.59
C ASN A 121 -6.16 3.47 17.92
N LEU A 122 -6.97 2.40 17.97
CA LEU A 122 -7.58 1.91 19.20
C LEU A 122 -6.52 1.47 20.22
N LYS A 123 -5.49 0.72 19.79
CA LYS A 123 -4.38 0.33 20.67
C LYS A 123 -3.65 1.54 21.25
N ALA A 124 -3.40 2.56 20.43
CA ALA A 124 -2.76 3.80 20.87
C ALA A 124 -3.62 4.54 21.91
N LEU A 125 -4.93 4.63 21.70
CA LEU A 125 -5.87 5.29 22.61
C LEU A 125 -6.04 4.52 23.93
N ILE A 126 -6.18 3.20 23.89
CA ILE A 126 -6.23 2.35 25.10
C ILE A 126 -4.94 2.53 25.91
N GLN A 127 -3.78 2.62 25.25
CA GLN A 127 -2.50 2.85 25.91
C GLN A 127 -2.40 4.23 26.57
N GLN A 128 -3.11 5.23 26.05
CA GLN A 128 -3.20 6.57 26.65
C GLN A 128 -4.14 6.58 27.86
N LEU A 129 -5.28 5.88 27.78
CA LEU A 129 -6.24 5.78 28.88
C LEU A 129 -5.71 4.99 30.08
N LYS A 130 -4.84 4.00 29.87
CA LYS A 130 -4.18 3.22 30.93
C LYS A 130 -3.05 3.96 31.67
N LYS A 131 -2.69 5.16 31.23
CA LYS A 131 -1.66 6.01 31.85
C LYS A 131 -2.24 7.09 32.77
N ILE A 132 -3.55 7.08 32.95
CA ILE A 132 -4.32 7.87 33.91
C ILE A 132 -4.72 6.92 35.03
#